data_AF-A0A285D5V5-F1
#
_entry.id   AF-A0A285D5V5-F1
#
_cell.length_a   1.000
_cell.length_b   1.000
_cell.length_c   1.000
_cell.angle_alpha   90.00
_cell.angle_beta   90.00
_cell.angle_gamma   90.00
#
_symmetry.space_group_name_H-M   'P 1'
#
loop_
_entity.id
_entity.type
_entity.pdbx_description
1 polymer ?
#
loop_
_entity_poly.entity_id
_entity_poly.type
_entity_poly.pdbx_seq_one_letter_code
_entity_poly.pdbx_strand_id
1 'polypeptide(L)' 'MAVANLSESRIRLFYDHGLDQDGKQVLKSKSYNAVKESATADQILATAQAIASLSSVPLFSVERNDTTDITA' A
#
# COMPACT_ATOMS: atom_id res chain seq x y z
N MET A 1 -8.69 11.25 29.05
CA MET A 1 -8.12 9.90 28.82
C MET A 1 -7.78 9.90 27.36
N ALA A 2 -6.56 9.51 26.99
CA ALA A 2 -6.15 9.62 25.60
C ALA A 2 -7.07 8.78 24.68
N VAL A 3 -7.54 9.37 23.59
CA VAL A 3 -8.37 8.76 22.54
C VAL A 3 -7.54 8.67 21.26
N ALA A 4 -7.51 7.49 20.65
CA ALA A 4 -6.87 7.23 19.37
C ALA A 4 -7.95 7.08 18.28
N ASN A 5 -7.99 8.01 17.33
CA ASN A 5 -8.92 7.96 16.19
C ASN A 5 -8.15 7.72 14.91
N LEU A 6 -8.51 6.68 14.16
CA LEU A 6 -7.93 6.47 12.83
C LEU A 6 -8.45 7.56 11.89
N SER A 7 -7.55 8.36 11.33
CA SER A 7 -7.90 9.43 10.40
C SER A 7 -7.79 8.99 8.95
N GLU A 8 -6.75 8.24 8.61
CA GLU A 8 -6.53 7.80 7.23
C GLU A 8 -6.00 6.37 7.16
N SER A 9 -6.49 5.61 6.20
CA SER A 9 -5.95 4.30 5.84
C SER A 9 -5.75 4.22 4.34
N ARG A 10 -4.53 3.82 3.94
CA ARG A 10 -4.14 3.67 2.54
C ARG A 10 -3.28 2.43 2.33
N ILE A 11 -3.39 1.83 1.15
CA ILE A 11 -2.52 0.75 0.71
C ILE A 11 -1.62 1.28 -0.40
N ARG A 12 -0.35 0.88 -0.40
CA ARG A 12 0.63 1.21 -1.42
C ARG A 12 1.15 -0.07 -2.06
N LEU A 13 1.01 -0.17 -3.38
CA LEU A 13 1.54 -1.26 -4.19
C LEU A 13 2.83 -0.80 -4.83
N PHE A 14 3.91 -1.52 -4.62
CA PHE A 14 5.20 -1.27 -5.26
C PHE A 14 5.37 -2.21 -6.43
N TYR A 15 5.68 -1.65 -7.59
CA TYR A 15 5.92 -2.38 -8.83
C TYR A 15 7.39 -2.30 -9.19
N ASP A 16 7.95 -3.41 -9.66
CA ASP A 16 9.34 -3.49 -10.08
C ASP A 16 9.49 -3.09 -11.55
N HIS A 17 10.15 -1.96 -11.79
CA HIS A 17 10.46 -1.45 -13.12
C HIS A 17 11.87 -1.81 -13.62
N GLY A 18 12.56 -2.71 -12.94
CA GLY A 18 13.91 -3.14 -13.30
C GLY A 18 14.99 -2.21 -12.74
N LEU A 19 16.14 -2.16 -13.40
CA LEU A 19 17.30 -1.37 -12.97
C LEU A 19 17.42 -0.09 -13.80
N ASP A 20 17.83 1.00 -13.14
CA ASP A 20 18.21 2.25 -13.81
C ASP A 20 19.65 2.15 -14.39
N GLN A 21 20.10 3.22 -15.07
CA GLN A 21 21.43 3.34 -15.68
C GLN A 21 22.58 3.13 -14.68
N ASP A 22 22.36 3.44 -13.40
CA ASP A 22 23.31 3.23 -12.30
C ASP A 22 23.21 1.83 -11.66
N GLY A 23 22.41 0.91 -12.21
CA GLY A 23 22.20 -0.44 -11.65
C GLY A 23 21.35 -0.46 -10.37
N LYS A 24 20.61 0.62 -10.09
CA LYS A 24 19.70 0.70 -8.93
C LYS A 24 18.31 0.21 -9.30
N GLN A 25 17.69 -0.59 -8.43
CA GLN A 25 16.32 -1.04 -8.65
C GLN A 25 15.34 0.13 -8.60
N VAL A 26 14.52 0.25 -9.64
CA VAL A 26 13.49 1.27 -9.79
C VAL A 26 12.17 0.66 -9.35
N LEU A 27 11.74 1.02 -8.15
CA LEU A 27 10.42 0.69 -7.65
C LEU A 27 9.48 1.87 -7.89
N LYS A 28 8.35 1.64 -8.55
CA LYS A 28 7.27 2.64 -8.64
C LYS A 28 6.11 2.22 -7.78
N SER A 29 5.65 3.14 -6.94
CA SER A 29 4.53 2.86 -6.05
C SER A 29 3.24 3.49 -6.55
N LYS A 30 2.12 2.78 -6.40
CA LYS A 30 0.77 3.32 -6.58
C LYS A 30 0.01 3.21 -5.27
N SER A 31 -0.58 4.33 -4.82
CA SER A 31 -1.28 4.40 -3.54
C SER A 31 -2.79 4.46 -3.75
N TYR A 32 -3.54 3.75 -2.91
CA TYR A 32 -4.99 3.68 -2.90
C TYR A 32 -5.48 4.07 -1.51
N ASN A 33 -6.30 5.12 -1.43
CA ASN A 33 -6.83 5.66 -0.19
C ASN A 33 -8.18 5.03 0.16
N ALA A 34 -8.74 5.43 1.32
CA ALA A 34 -10.05 5.01 1.79
C ALA A 34 -10.17 3.48 1.98
N VAL A 35 -9.11 2.90 2.53
CA VAL A 35 -9.10 1.48 2.88
C VAL A 35 -9.95 1.29 4.12
N LYS A 36 -10.85 0.30 4.08
CA LYS A 36 -11.70 0.00 5.23
C LYS A 36 -10.83 -0.41 6.42
N GLU A 37 -11.08 0.16 7.58
CA GLU A 37 -10.32 -0.14 8.79
C GLU A 37 -10.36 -1.64 9.12
N SER A 38 -11.53 -2.25 8.91
CA SER A 38 -11.82 -3.66 9.09
C SER A 38 -11.21 -4.58 8.03
N ALA A 39 -10.49 -4.05 7.03
CA ALA A 39 -9.88 -4.87 5.99
C ALA A 39 -8.76 -5.72 6.59
N THR A 40 -8.81 -7.04 6.36
CA THR A 40 -7.78 -7.96 6.83
C THR A 40 -6.57 -7.95 5.90
N ALA A 41 -5.42 -8.43 6.40
CA ALA A 41 -4.20 -8.56 5.58
C ALA A 41 -4.44 -9.41 4.32
N ASP A 42 -5.20 -10.51 4.44
CA ASP A 42 -5.56 -11.37 3.30
C ASP A 42 -6.40 -10.63 2.26
N GLN A 43 -7.41 -9.85 2.69
CA GLN A 43 -8.27 -9.08 1.78
C GLN A 43 -7.47 -8.00 1.06
N ILE A 44 -6.53 -7.37 1.77
CA ILE A 44 -5.63 -6.36 1.20
C ILE A 44 -4.73 -7.01 0.15
N LEU A 45 -4.11 -8.14 0.49
CA LEU A 45 -3.22 -8.85 -0.42
C LEU A 45 -3.96 -9.35 -1.67
N ALA A 46 -5.13 -9.95 -1.50
CA ALA A 46 -5.95 -10.42 -2.62
C ALA A 46 -6.37 -9.28 -3.55
N THR A 47 -6.78 -8.14 -2.98
CA THR A 47 -7.14 -6.94 -3.74
C THR A 47 -5.91 -6.38 -4.48
N ALA A 48 -4.77 -6.31 -3.80
CA ALA A 48 -3.53 -5.82 -4.40
C ALA A 48 -3.06 -6.71 -5.55
N GLN A 49 -3.17 -8.03 -5.42
CA GLN A 49 -2.88 -8.99 -6.48
C GLN A 49 -3.84 -8.85 -7.67
N ALA A 50 -5.14 -8.66 -7.43
CA ALA A 50 -6.13 -8.42 -8.48
C ALA A 50 -5.89 -7.10 -9.22
N ILE A 51 -5.45 -6.05 -8.51
CA ILE A 51 -5.05 -4.79 -9.15
C ILE A 51 -3.75 -4.97 -9.94
N ALA A 52 -2.79 -5.71 -9.38
CA ALA A 52 -1.51 -5.97 -10.02
C ALA A 52 -1.64 -6.83 -11.28
N SER A 53 -2.59 -7.75 -11.35
CA SER A 53 -2.82 -8.56 -12.55
C SER A 53 -3.33 -7.73 -13.75
N LEU A 54 -3.86 -6.53 -13.50
CA LEU A 54 -4.23 -5.56 -14.53
C LEU A 54 -3.03 -4.69 -14.97
N SER A 55 -1.90 -4.77 -14.27
CA SER A 55 -0.67 -4.07 -14.60
C SER A 55 0.23 -4.96 -15.45
N SER A 56 0.95 -4.38 -16.40
CA SER A 56 2.00 -5.06 -17.16
C SER A 56 3.32 -5.19 -16.40
N VAL A 57 3.39 -4.65 -15.18
CA VAL A 57 4.59 -4.57 -14.35
C VAL A 57 4.41 -5.46 -13.13
N PRO A 58 5.40 -6.30 -12.77
CA PRO A 58 5.29 -7.20 -11.63
C PRO A 58 5.16 -6.44 -10.31
N LEU A 59 4.30 -6.95 -9.43
CA LEU A 59 4.15 -6.47 -8.07
C LEU A 59 5.34 -6.95 -7.23
N PHE A 60 6.04 -6.01 -6.61
CA PHE A 60 7.17 -6.26 -5.73
C PHE A 60 6.75 -6.38 -4.26
N SER A 61 5.93 -5.44 -3.78
CA SER A 61 5.49 -5.40 -2.38
C SER A 61 4.15 -4.68 -2.22
N VAL A 62 3.46 -4.95 -1.12
CA VAL A 62 2.21 -4.30 -0.71
C VAL A 62 2.36 -3.82 0.73
N GLU A 63 2.10 -2.55 0.97
CA GLU A 63 2.16 -1.93 2.29
C GLU A 63 0.81 -1.32 2.64
N ARG A 64 0.42 -1.38 3.91
CA ARG A 64 -0.71 -0.63 4.47
C ARG A 64 -0.16 0.44 5.41
N ASN A 65 -0.57 1.68 5.20
CA ASN A 65 -0.25 2.80 6.06
C ASN A 65 -1.53 3.34 6.69
N ASP A 66 -1.59 3.23 8.00
CA ASP A 66 -2.66 3.75 8.84
C ASP A 66 -2.12 4.99 9.59
N THR A 67 -2.91 6.06 9.62
CA THR A 67 -2.61 7.30 10.33
C THR A 67 -3.65 7.50 11.42
N THR A 68 -3.19 7.58 12.66
CA THR A 68 -4.04 7.67 13.84
C THR A 68 -3.72 8.93 14.61
N ASP A 69 -4.74 9.74 14.87
CA ASP A 69 -4.66 10.93 15.72
C ASP A 69 -4.87 10.54 17.18
N ILE A 70 -3.95 10.98 18.05
CA ILE A 70 -4.04 10.76 19.49
C ILE A 70 -4.35 12.09 20.17
N THR A 71 -5.49 12.17 20.85
CA THR A 71 -5.98 13.36 21.57
C THR A 71 -6.23 13.05 23.05
N ALA A 72 -6.22 14.04 23.95
CA ALA A 72 -6.15 13.87 25.42
C ALA A 72 -7.49 13.76 26.15
#